data_AF-M1E5Z7-F1
#
_entry.id   AF-M1E5Z7-F1
#
_cell.length_a   1.000
_cell.length_b   1.000
_cell.length_c   1.000
_cell.angle_alpha   90.00
_cell.angle_beta   90.00
_cell.angle_gamma   90.00
#
_symmetry.space_group_name_H-M   'P 1'
#
loop_
_entity.id
_entity.type
_entity.pdbx_description
1 polymer ?
#
loop_
_entity_poly.entity_id
_entity_poly.type
_entity_poly.pdbx_seq_one_letter_code
_entity_poly.pdbx_strand_id
1 'polypeptide(L)'
;MKKNLKIIFLLVFLVLLTVFVLNSTKLKTANANYKENIALVCFYKGEMQSTFNKVCFYDCLGTVYAINIKSYKICPLTIDRD
;
A
#
# COMPACT_ATOMS: atom_id res chain seq x y z
N MET A 1 -57.64 1.00 29.21
CA MET A 1 -57.20 0.65 27.83
C MET A 1 -55.83 1.23 27.41
N LYS A 2 -55.14 2.06 28.21
CA LYS A 2 -53.84 2.68 27.81
C LYS A 2 -52.59 1.79 27.97
N LYS A 3 -52.65 0.72 28.79
CA LYS A 3 -51.51 -0.18 29.08
C LYS A 3 -51.13 -1.05 27.88
N ASN A 4 -52.12 -1.60 27.18
CA ASN A 4 -51.91 -2.45 26.00
C ASN A 4 -51.37 -1.64 24.82
N LEU A 5 -51.79 -0.37 24.68
CA LEU A 5 -51.27 0.55 23.67
C LEU A 5 -49.78 0.91 23.91
N LYS A 6 -49.36 1.10 25.17
CA LYS A 6 -47.95 1.31 25.52
C LYS A 6 -47.09 0.07 25.25
N ILE A 7 -47.61 -1.13 25.50
CA ILE A 7 -46.91 -2.39 25.21
C ILE A 7 -46.72 -2.55 23.71
N ILE A 8 -47.74 -2.26 22.90
CA ILE A 8 -47.62 -2.31 21.43
C ILE A 8 -46.56 -1.32 20.93
N PHE A 9 -46.54 -0.09 21.46
CA PHE A 9 -45.55 0.91 21.07
C PHE A 9 -44.11 0.49 21.45
N LEU A 10 -43.95 -0.14 22.62
CA LEU A 10 -42.66 -0.64 23.10
C LEU A 10 -42.16 -1.81 22.23
N LEU A 11 -43.03 -2.73 21.84
CA LEU A 11 -42.68 -3.84 20.94
C LEU A 11 -42.28 -3.35 19.55
N VAL A 12 -43.01 -2.38 18.98
CA VAL A 12 -42.69 -1.80 17.68
C VAL A 12 -41.32 -1.11 17.72
N PHE A 13 -41.04 -0.33 18.77
CA PHE A 13 -39.75 0.33 18.94
C PHE A 13 -38.58 -0.67 19.06
N LEU A 14 -38.81 -1.77 19.77
CA LEU A 14 -37.81 -2.83 19.96
C LEU A 14 -37.50 -3.57 18.65
N VAL A 15 -38.51 -3.82 17.81
CA VAL A 15 -38.33 -4.39 16.46
C VAL A 15 -37.61 -3.43 15.53
N LEU A 16 -37.90 -2.12 15.59
CA LEU A 16 -37.21 -1.13 14.76
C LEU A 16 -35.72 -1.01 15.13
N LEU A 17 -35.40 -1.06 16.42
CA LEU A 17 -34.02 -1.05 16.91
C LEU A 17 -33.22 -2.26 16.42
N THR A 18 -33.80 -3.46 16.45
CA THR A 18 -33.07 -4.67 16.00
C THR A 18 -32.78 -4.62 14.50
N VAL A 19 -33.74 -4.19 13.69
CA VAL A 19 -33.55 -4.02 12.23
C VAL A 19 -32.46 -3.00 11.91
N PHE A 20 -32.39 -1.89 12.67
CA PHE A 20 -31.37 -0.85 12.48
C PHE A 20 -29.95 -1.35 12.77
N VAL A 21 -29.77 -2.14 13.84
CA VAL A 21 -28.45 -2.68 14.23
C VAL A 21 -27.91 -3.65 13.18
N LEU A 22 -28.75 -4.51 12.60
CA LEU A 22 -28.31 -5.47 11.56
C LEU A 22 -27.77 -4.79 10.29
N ASN A 23 -28.32 -3.63 9.89
CA ASN A 23 -27.88 -2.91 8.70
C ASN A 23 -26.49 -2.25 8.84
N SER A 24 -25.97 -2.11 10.06
CA SER A 24 -24.74 -1.35 10.33
C SER A 24 -23.44 -2.15 10.14
N THR A 25 -23.52 -3.46 9.85
CA THR A 25 -22.35 -4.36 9.91
C THR A 25 -21.56 -4.53 8.60
N LYS A 26 -21.90 -3.81 7.54
CA LYS A 26 -21.15 -3.88 6.26
C LYS A 26 -20.05 -2.82 6.19
N LEU A 27 -19.03 -2.91 7.04
CA LEU A 27 -17.76 -2.21 6.80
C LEU A 27 -16.79 -3.17 6.11
N LYS A 28 -16.65 -2.99 4.79
CA LYS A 28 -15.72 -3.77 3.96
C LYS A 28 -14.31 -3.24 4.22
N THR A 29 -13.49 -4.00 4.95
CA THR A 29 -12.06 -3.72 5.08
C THR A 29 -11.41 -3.94 3.71
N ALA A 30 -11.15 -2.86 2.98
CA ALA A 30 -10.34 -2.92 1.77
C ALA A 30 -8.88 -3.13 2.19
N ASN A 31 -8.42 -4.37 2.15
CA ASN A 31 -7.00 -4.65 2.25
C ASN A 31 -6.37 -4.29 0.89
N ALA A 32 -5.93 -3.04 0.76
CA ALA A 32 -5.30 -2.55 -0.44
C ALA A 32 -3.84 -3.06 -0.49
N ASN A 33 -3.62 -4.22 -1.09
CA ASN A 33 -2.33 -4.51 -1.71
C ASN A 33 -2.25 -3.69 -2.99
N TYR A 34 -2.05 -2.38 -2.83
CA TYR A 34 -1.71 -1.49 -3.91
C TYR A 34 -0.23 -1.68 -4.20
N LYS A 35 0.07 -2.42 -5.27
CA LYS A 35 1.38 -2.34 -5.92
C LYS A 35 1.44 -0.98 -6.62
N GLU A 36 1.74 0.06 -5.85
CA GLU A 36 2.13 1.33 -6.43
C GLU A 36 3.40 1.10 -7.22
N ASN A 37 3.35 1.29 -8.54
CA ASN A 37 4.58 1.39 -9.32
C ASN A 37 5.07 2.83 -9.11
N ILE A 38 5.69 3.09 -7.95
CA ILE A 38 6.35 4.37 -7.72
C ILE A 38 7.58 4.32 -8.59
N ALA A 39 7.54 5.01 -9.73
CA ALA A 39 8.72 5.23 -10.55
C ALA A 39 9.75 6.01 -9.71
N LEU A 40 10.68 5.28 -9.11
CA LEU A 40 11.79 5.81 -8.34
C LEU A 40 12.96 6.02 -9.28
N VAL A 41 13.30 7.29 -9.50
CA VAL A 41 14.51 7.65 -10.24
C VAL A 41 15.69 7.57 -9.28
N CYS A 42 16.70 6.77 -9.64
CA CYS A 42 17.93 6.67 -8.88
C CYS A 42 19.10 7.28 -9.63
N PHE A 43 20.01 7.93 -8.90
CA PHE A 43 21.16 8.65 -9.46
C PHE A 43 22.46 7.94 -9.14
N TYR A 44 23.35 7.87 -10.11
CA TYR A 44 24.67 7.26 -9.96
C TYR A 44 25.48 7.95 -8.85
N LYS A 45 26.03 7.14 -7.94
CA LYS A 45 26.84 7.59 -6.80
C LYS A 45 28.32 7.19 -6.93
N GLY A 46 28.59 6.04 -7.54
CA GLY A 46 29.94 5.53 -7.67
C GLY A 46 29.98 4.10 -8.20
N GLU A 47 31.19 3.60 -8.47
CA GLU A 47 31.39 2.27 -9.00
C GLU A 47 32.56 1.57 -8.31
N MET A 48 32.49 0.25 -8.22
CA MET A 48 33.60 -0.61 -7.84
C MET A 48 33.91 -1.55 -9.00
N GLN A 49 35.17 -1.54 -9.44
CA GLN A 49 35.62 -2.38 -10.53
C GLN A 49 36.03 -3.77 -10.01
N SER A 50 35.58 -4.80 -10.71
CA SER A 50 36.00 -6.19 -10.56
C SER A 50 36.60 -6.66 -11.89
N THR A 51 37.23 -7.83 -11.93
CA THR A 51 38.01 -8.30 -13.08
C THR A 51 37.21 -8.30 -14.39
N PHE A 52 35.98 -8.81 -14.35
CA PHE A 52 35.11 -8.91 -15.54
C PHE A 52 33.81 -8.13 -15.43
N ASN A 53 33.54 -7.61 -14.23
CA ASN A 53 32.28 -6.96 -13.88
C ASN A 53 32.58 -5.64 -13.20
N LYS A 54 31.60 -4.75 -13.20
CA LYS A 54 31.64 -3.50 -12.47
C LYS A 54 30.34 -3.41 -11.66
N VAL A 55 30.48 -3.08 -10.39
CA VAL A 55 29.35 -2.83 -9.49
C VAL A 55 29.08 -1.34 -9.52
N CYS A 56 27.89 -0.94 -9.94
CA CYS A 56 27.46 0.46 -10.01
C CYS A 56 26.50 0.72 -8.85
N PHE A 57 26.79 1.74 -8.03
CA PHE A 57 25.98 2.16 -6.91
C PHE A 57 25.14 3.38 -7.27
N TYR A 58 23.89 3.38 -6.84
CA TYR A 58 22.89 4.40 -7.09
C TYR A 58 22.25 4.85 -5.80
N ASP A 59 21.88 6.12 -5.71
CA ASP A 59 21.05 6.68 -4.65
C ASP A 59 19.61 6.83 -5.17
N CYS A 60 18.71 6.07 -4.55
CA CYS A 60 17.28 6.01 -4.81
C CYS A 60 16.55 6.71 -3.65
N LEU A 61 16.55 8.05 -3.61
CA LEU A 61 15.92 8.86 -2.55
C LEU A 61 16.39 8.51 -1.12
N GLY A 62 17.69 8.25 -0.94
CA GLY A 62 18.32 7.91 0.34
C GLY A 62 18.58 6.40 0.51
N THR A 63 18.07 5.55 -0.38
CA THR A 63 18.38 4.12 -0.40
C THR A 63 19.48 3.84 -1.41
N VAL A 64 20.56 3.19 -0.96
CA VAL A 64 21.64 2.78 -1.87
C VAL A 64 21.27 1.48 -2.58
N TYR A 65 21.39 1.48 -3.90
CA TYR A 65 21.18 0.29 -4.72
C TYR A 65 22.40 -0.03 -5.57
N ALA A 66 22.69 -1.32 -5.77
CA ALA A 66 23.77 -1.79 -6.61
C ALA A 66 23.28 -2.59 -7.81
N ILE A 67 23.85 -2.36 -8.99
CA ILE A 67 23.68 -3.22 -10.18
C ILE A 67 25.05 -3.69 -10.67
N ASN A 68 25.08 -4.85 -11.30
CA ASN A 68 26.29 -5.38 -11.93
C ASN A 68 26.22 -5.22 -13.44
N ILE A 69 27.25 -4.60 -14.02
CA ILE A 69 27.43 -4.49 -15.46
C ILE A 69 28.78 -5.10 -15.87
N LYS A 70 28.99 -5.29 -17.17
CA LYS A 70 30.30 -5.73 -17.69
C LYS A 70 31.35 -4.64 -17.46
N SER A 71 32.60 -5.03 -17.21
CA SER A 71 33.69 -4.09 -16.89
C SER A 71 33.94 -3.02 -17.95
N TYR A 72 33.67 -3.34 -19.23
CA TYR A 72 33.81 -2.43 -20.36
C TYR A 72 32.59 -1.52 -20.59
N LYS A 73 31.50 -1.71 -19.84
CA LYS A 73 30.31 -0.87 -19.93
C LYS A 73 30.41 0.28 -18.92
N ILE A 74 29.87 1.43 -19.32
CA ILE A 74 29.74 2.61 -18.47
C ILE A 74 28.52 2.43 -17.57
N CYS A 75 28.63 2.79 -16.28
CA CYS A 75 27.47 2.83 -15.39
C CYS A 75 26.49 3.89 -15.89
N PRO A 76 25.21 3.55 -16.12
CA PRO A 76 24.18 4.55 -16.40
C PRO A 76 24.20 5.66 -15.36
N LEU A 77 23.97 6.91 -15.77
CA LEU A 77 23.88 8.02 -14.84
C LEU A 77 22.60 7.97 -14.00
N THR A 78 21.53 7.43 -14.57
CA THR A 78 20.24 7.24 -13.91
C THR A 78 19.66 5.87 -14.21
N ILE A 79 18.88 5.35 -13.28
CA ILE A 79 18.05 4.15 -13.48
C ILE A 79 16.65 4.42 -12.95
N ASP A 80 15.65 3.87 -13.63
CA ASP A 80 14.27 3.88 -13.17
C ASP A 80 13.95 2.57 -12.44
N ARG A 81 13.15 2.66 -11.39
CA ARG A 81 12.69 1.54 -10.56
C ARG A 81 11.20 1.62 -10.32
N ASP A 82 10.51 0.49 -10.47
CA ASP A 82 9.07 0.35 -10.26
C ASP A 82 8.74 -0.42 -8.98
#